data_AF-A0AAN9NWF4-F1
#
_entry.id   AF-A0AAN9NWF4-F1
#
_cell.length_a   1.000
_cell.length_b   1.000
_cell.length_c   1.000
_cell.angle_alpha   90.00
_cell.angle_beta   90.00
_cell.angle_gamma   90.00
#
_symmetry.space_group_name_H-M   'P 1'
#
loop_
_entity.id
_entity.type
_entity.pdbx_description
1 polymer ?
#
loop_
_entity_poly.entity_id
_entity_poly.type
_entity_poly.pdbx_seq_one_letter_code
_entity_poly.pdbx_strand_id
1 'polypeptide(L)'
;MAIARTGVYVDDYLEYASTLPAELQRLLNTVRELDERSQSMINQTRQQTKYCMGFPSHGSKKGNHSYNNNYGNEDEDVAFEKMLKEIEGNQDSALSLCTEKVLLARQAYDLIDSHVKRLDEDLNNFAEDLKQEGKIPPDEPAILPPLPIVPKAEKRKPIYITPQPKRIDYRDRDWDRERDRDFELMPPPGSHKKEYATPMDVDQPIDPNEPTYCVCHQVSFGDMIACDNENCQGGEWFHYSCVGLTQETRFKGKWYCPTCILLPQCQR
;
A
#
# COMPACT_ATOMS: atom_id res chain seq x y z
N MET A 1 -0.91 -43.48 23.68
CA MET A 1 0.02 -42.46 24.20
C MET A 1 0.19 -41.27 23.27
N ALA A 2 0.21 -41.42 21.93
CA ALA A 2 0.31 -40.27 21.01
C ALA A 2 -0.80 -39.22 21.09
N ILE A 3 -2.07 -39.62 21.19
CA ILE A 3 -3.22 -38.68 21.30
C ILE A 3 -3.13 -37.80 22.56
N ALA A 4 -2.48 -38.30 23.62
CA ALA A 4 -2.25 -37.52 24.83
C ALA A 4 -1.12 -36.50 24.65
N ARG A 5 -0.10 -36.77 23.81
CA ARG A 5 0.99 -35.84 23.50
C ARG A 5 0.58 -34.76 22.49
N THR A 6 -0.25 -35.11 21.51
CA THR A 6 -0.77 -34.15 20.52
C THR A 6 -1.63 -33.06 21.18
N GLY A 7 -2.36 -33.42 22.25
CA GLY A 7 -3.15 -32.47 23.03
C GLY A 7 -2.29 -31.42 23.74
N VAL A 8 -1.11 -31.82 24.25
CA VAL A 8 -0.20 -30.92 24.97
C VAL A 8 0.31 -29.79 24.07
N TYR A 9 0.73 -30.08 22.83
CA TYR A 9 1.19 -29.03 21.90
C TYR A 9 0.10 -27.98 21.59
N VAL A 10 -1.14 -28.43 21.42
CA VAL A 10 -2.26 -27.52 21.13
C VAL A 10 -2.64 -26.71 22.36
N ASP A 11 -2.74 -27.36 23.52
CA ASP A 11 -3.10 -26.69 24.79
C ASP A 11 -2.03 -25.66 25.19
N ASP A 12 -0.74 -25.99 25.06
CA ASP A 12 0.38 -25.10 25.34
C ASP A 12 0.38 -23.87 24.42
N TYR A 13 0.10 -24.07 23.12
CA TYR A 13 0.00 -22.96 22.17
C TYR A 13 -1.22 -22.09 22.44
N LEU A 14 -2.38 -22.68 22.79
CA LEU A 14 -3.59 -21.93 23.13
C LEU A 14 -3.40 -21.09 24.40
N GLU A 15 -2.70 -21.62 25.41
CA GLU A 15 -2.33 -20.86 26.60
C GLU A 15 -1.40 -19.69 26.23
N TYR A 16 -0.38 -19.93 25.41
CA TYR A 16 0.53 -18.89 24.92
C TYR A 16 -0.17 -17.81 24.08
N ALA A 17 -1.09 -18.20 23.20
CA ALA A 17 -1.83 -17.30 22.31
C ALA A 17 -3.00 -16.59 22.99
N SER A 18 -3.31 -16.90 24.25
CA SER A 18 -4.47 -16.35 24.95
C SER A 18 -4.45 -14.81 25.10
N THR A 19 -3.26 -14.20 25.18
CA THR A 19 -3.09 -12.75 25.31
C THR A 19 -3.04 -12.00 23.98
N LEU A 20 -2.73 -12.71 22.89
CA LEU A 20 -2.55 -12.14 21.55
C LEU A 20 -3.72 -11.26 21.10
N PRO A 21 -5.00 -11.70 21.20
CA PRO A 21 -6.12 -10.87 20.75
C PRO A 21 -6.23 -9.54 21.50
N ALA A 22 -5.99 -9.55 22.82
CA ALA A 22 -6.07 -8.36 23.66
C ALA A 22 -4.93 -7.39 23.35
N GLU A 23 -3.71 -7.89 23.19
CA GLU A 23 -2.54 -7.09 22.83
C GLU A 23 -2.68 -6.48 21.43
N LEU A 24 -3.09 -7.28 20.44
CA LEU A 24 -3.31 -6.81 19.08
C LEU A 24 -4.43 -5.76 19.01
N GLN A 25 -5.53 -5.99 19.72
CA GLN A 25 -6.62 -5.02 19.79
C GLN A 25 -6.18 -3.70 20.42
N ARG A 26 -5.36 -3.74 21.48
CA ARG A 26 -4.77 -2.55 22.09
C ARG A 26 -3.90 -1.79 21.08
N LEU A 27 -2.99 -2.47 20.39
CA LEU A 27 -2.10 -1.87 19.39
C LEU A 27 -2.89 -1.20 18.26
N LEU A 28 -3.86 -1.91 17.67
CA LEU A 28 -4.64 -1.39 16.56
C LEU A 28 -5.55 -0.22 16.97
N ASN A 29 -6.11 -0.24 18.19
CA ASN A 29 -6.85 0.91 18.71
C ASN A 29 -5.94 2.13 18.86
N THR A 30 -4.74 1.98 19.42
CA THR A 30 -3.77 3.09 19.54
C THR A 30 -3.34 3.61 18.15
N VAL A 31 -3.11 2.72 17.18
CA VAL A 31 -2.81 3.13 15.79
C VAL A 31 -3.94 3.99 15.22
N ARG A 32 -5.22 3.59 15.41
CA ARG A 32 -6.38 4.37 14.95
C ARG A 32 -6.46 5.74 15.64
N GLU A 33 -6.25 5.80 16.95
CA GLU A 33 -6.27 7.07 17.71
C GLU A 33 -5.17 8.02 17.24
N LEU A 34 -3.96 7.51 17.02
CA LEU A 34 -2.87 8.31 16.47
C LEU A 34 -3.13 8.72 15.01
N ASP A 35 -3.78 7.85 14.22
CA ASP A 35 -4.18 8.17 12.84
C ASP A 35 -5.12 9.37 12.79
N GLU A 36 -6.19 9.35 13.58
CA GLU A 36 -7.16 10.44 13.68
C GLU A 36 -6.48 11.74 14.14
N ARG A 37 -5.60 11.68 15.16
CA ARG A 37 -4.86 12.84 15.64
C ARG A 37 -3.90 13.40 14.58
N SER A 38 -3.14 12.53 13.92
CA SER A 38 -2.19 12.92 12.86
C SER A 38 -2.90 13.56 11.68
N GLN A 39 -4.04 12.99 11.25
CA GLN A 39 -4.81 13.51 10.13
C GLN A 39 -5.44 14.87 10.46
N SER A 40 -5.95 15.03 11.69
CA SER A 40 -6.48 16.31 12.15
C SER A 40 -5.41 17.41 12.11
N MET A 41 -4.20 17.10 12.58
CA MET A 41 -3.07 18.03 12.58
C MET A 41 -2.62 18.39 11.16
N ILE A 42 -2.46 17.40 10.28
CA ILE A 42 -2.10 17.62 8.86
C ILE A 42 -3.14 18.53 8.18
N ASN A 43 -4.43 18.29 8.42
CA ASN A 43 -5.51 19.10 7.85
C ASN A 43 -5.46 20.56 8.36
N GLN A 44 -5.20 20.77 9.66
CA GLN A 44 -5.04 22.09 10.26
C GLN A 44 -3.84 22.82 9.67
N THR A 45 -2.66 22.18 9.65
CA THR A 45 -1.43 22.75 9.09
C THR A 45 -1.60 23.12 7.63
N ARG A 46 -2.28 22.29 6.83
CA ARG A 46 -2.55 22.64 5.44
C ARG A 46 -3.49 23.83 5.30
N GLN A 47 -4.49 24.00 6.17
CA GLN A 47 -5.34 25.19 6.16
C GLN A 47 -4.55 26.46 6.51
N GLN A 48 -3.67 26.40 7.51
CA GLN A 48 -2.77 27.51 7.86
C GLN A 48 -1.82 27.86 6.72
N THR A 49 -1.24 26.85 6.07
CA THR A 49 -0.36 27.03 4.91
C THR A 49 -1.10 27.70 3.75
N LYS A 50 -2.33 27.27 3.45
CA LYS A 50 -3.19 27.91 2.43
C LYS A 50 -3.52 29.36 2.76
N TYR A 51 -3.78 29.68 4.03
CA TYR A 51 -4.02 31.05 4.46
C TYR A 51 -2.78 31.92 4.26
N CYS A 52 -1.61 31.40 4.65
CA CYS A 52 -0.30 32.04 4.50
C CYS A 52 0.07 32.29 3.02
N MET A 53 -0.26 31.36 2.12
CA MET A 53 -0.07 31.51 0.67
C MET A 53 -1.21 32.31 -0.04
N GLY A 54 -2.31 32.60 0.67
CA GLY A 54 -3.60 32.98 0.08
C GLY A 54 -4.00 34.45 0.17
N PHE A 55 -3.24 35.34 0.82
CA PHE A 55 -3.51 36.79 0.83
C PHE A 55 -2.26 37.66 1.06
N PRO A 56 -2.21 38.85 0.42
CA PRO A 56 -2.74 40.05 1.08
C PRO A 56 -4.09 40.46 0.49
N SER A 57 -5.13 40.45 1.34
CA SER A 57 -6.46 40.94 1.01
C SER A 57 -6.52 42.43 1.26
N HIS A 58 -5.77 43.21 0.49
CA HIS A 58 -6.18 44.58 0.22
C HIS A 58 -5.98 44.82 -1.27
N GLY A 59 -7.10 44.80 -1.99
CA GLY A 59 -7.11 44.98 -3.43
C GLY A 59 -6.41 46.27 -3.83
N SER A 60 -5.63 46.21 -4.90
CA SER A 60 -5.43 47.36 -5.79
C SER A 60 -4.94 46.89 -7.14
N LYS A 61 -5.88 46.90 -8.10
CA LYS A 61 -5.54 47.32 -9.47
C LYS A 61 -5.02 48.76 -9.40
N LYS A 62 -3.74 48.97 -9.68
CA LYS A 62 -3.12 50.10 -10.40
C LYS A 62 -1.61 49.86 -10.34
N GLY A 63 -0.92 49.69 -11.46
CA GLY A 63 -0.63 50.78 -12.39
C GLY A 63 0.60 51.53 -11.86
N ASN A 64 1.69 51.53 -12.64
CA ASN A 64 2.91 52.34 -12.48
C ASN A 64 2.87 53.36 -11.32
N HIS A 65 3.62 53.12 -10.25
CA HIS A 65 4.35 54.19 -9.57
C HIS A 65 5.54 53.64 -8.80
N SER A 66 6.68 54.21 -9.15
CA SER A 66 7.95 54.07 -8.49
C SER A 66 7.99 54.86 -7.17
N TYR A 67 8.94 54.48 -6.30
CA TYR A 67 9.49 55.17 -5.14
C TYR A 67 8.68 55.21 -3.84
N ASN A 68 9.28 54.59 -2.82
CA ASN A 68 9.28 54.97 -1.39
C ASN A 68 7.97 54.91 -0.59
N ASN A 69 7.86 53.91 0.28
CA ASN A 69 7.58 54.13 1.72
C ASN A 69 8.03 52.89 2.51
N ASN A 70 9.28 52.99 2.98
CA ASN A 70 9.73 52.30 4.18
C ASN A 70 9.00 52.96 5.38
N TYR A 71 8.68 52.21 6.42
CA TYR A 71 7.82 52.54 7.59
C TYR A 71 6.35 52.11 7.45
N GLY A 72 6.04 50.87 7.87
CA GLY A 72 4.64 50.46 8.08
C GLY A 72 4.32 48.99 8.45
N ASN A 73 5.20 48.00 8.24
CA ASN A 73 4.79 46.57 8.33
C ASN A 73 5.65 45.67 9.24
N GLU A 74 6.45 46.21 10.15
CA GLU A 74 7.24 45.37 11.07
C GLU A 74 6.33 44.43 11.91
N ASP A 75 5.14 44.88 12.32
CA ASP A 75 4.19 44.05 13.09
C ASP A 75 3.49 42.96 12.25
N GLU A 76 3.21 43.21 10.96
CA GLU A 76 2.62 42.19 10.06
C GLU A 76 3.67 41.14 9.66
N ASP A 77 4.91 41.57 9.39
CA ASP A 77 6.03 40.69 9.08
C ASP A 77 6.37 39.78 10.28
N VAL A 78 6.37 40.32 11.50
CA VAL A 78 6.57 39.54 12.73
C VAL A 78 5.41 38.54 12.99
N ALA A 79 4.17 38.93 12.69
CA ALA A 79 3.01 38.03 12.81
C ALA A 79 3.07 36.89 11.78
N PHE A 80 3.54 37.19 10.56
CA PHE A 80 3.74 36.20 9.50
C PHE A 80 4.87 35.22 9.83
N GLU A 81 6.01 35.72 10.31
CA GLU A 81 7.15 34.88 10.75
C GLU A 81 6.75 33.98 11.92
N LYS A 82 5.95 34.48 12.87
CA LYS A 82 5.38 33.67 13.94
C LYS A 82 4.46 32.56 13.40
N MET A 83 3.62 32.85 12.41
CA MET A 83 2.73 31.87 11.80
C MET A 83 3.52 30.78 11.05
N LEU A 84 4.60 31.12 10.36
CA LEU A 84 5.49 30.15 9.72
C LEU A 84 6.12 29.21 10.74
N LYS A 85 6.60 29.76 11.87
CA LYS A 85 7.18 28.96 12.97
C LYS A 85 6.15 28.02 13.61
N GLU A 86 4.89 28.45 13.73
CA GLU A 86 3.80 27.58 14.19
C GLU A 86 3.50 26.46 13.17
N ILE A 87 3.53 26.75 11.86
CA ILE A 87 3.36 25.74 10.81
C ILE A 87 4.48 24.70 10.86
N GLU A 88 5.74 25.13 10.97
CA GLU A 88 6.90 24.25 11.09
C GLU A 88 6.78 23.33 12.32
N GLY A 89 6.45 23.90 13.50
CA GLY A 89 6.24 23.11 14.71
C GLY A 89 5.08 22.12 14.62
N ASN A 90 4.01 22.47 13.89
CA ASN A 90 2.89 21.56 13.63
C ASN A 90 3.27 20.46 12.62
N GLN A 91 4.14 20.73 11.65
CA GLN A 91 4.66 19.73 10.72
C GLN A 91 5.54 18.71 11.44
N ASP A 92 6.45 19.16 12.31
CA ASP A 92 7.29 18.28 13.13
C ASP A 92 6.45 17.40 14.06
N SER A 93 5.43 17.99 14.69
CA SER A 93 4.50 17.26 15.55
C SER A 93 3.71 16.21 14.78
N ALA A 94 3.24 16.53 13.55
CA ALA A 94 2.55 15.59 12.69
C ALA A 94 3.47 14.45 12.24
N LEU A 95 4.72 14.75 11.89
CA LEU A 95 5.73 13.76 11.52
C LEU A 95 6.03 12.81 12.69
N SER A 96 6.14 13.33 13.90
CA SER A 96 6.36 12.54 15.12
C SER A 96 5.21 11.54 15.34
N LEU A 97 3.96 11.99 15.24
CA LEU A 97 2.77 11.13 15.34
C LEU A 97 2.74 10.06 14.24
N CYS A 98 3.05 10.44 13.00
CA CYS A 98 3.15 9.49 11.88
C CYS A 98 4.23 8.44 12.11
N THR A 99 5.37 8.82 12.68
CA THR A 99 6.46 7.89 13.00
C THR A 99 6.03 6.91 14.09
N GLU A 100 5.38 7.38 15.16
CA GLU A 100 4.85 6.52 16.22
C GLU A 100 3.83 5.50 15.69
N LYS A 101 2.95 5.91 14.77
CA LYS A 101 2.02 4.98 14.10
C LYS A 101 2.74 3.86 13.36
N VAL A 102 3.81 4.17 12.63
CA VAL A 102 4.61 3.18 11.92
C VAL A 102 5.27 2.21 12.90
N LEU A 103 5.77 2.70 14.03
CA LEU A 103 6.37 1.86 15.06
C LEU A 103 5.35 0.92 15.72
N LEU A 104 4.13 1.39 16.01
CA LEU A 104 3.06 0.54 16.54
C LEU A 104 2.58 -0.50 15.52
N ALA A 105 2.48 -0.13 14.25
CA ALA A 105 2.14 -1.07 13.18
C ALA A 105 3.21 -2.17 13.06
N ARG A 106 4.49 -1.79 13.14
CA ARG A 106 5.61 -2.74 13.20
C ARG A 106 5.54 -3.64 14.44
N GLN A 107 5.24 -3.08 15.60
CA GLN A 107 5.07 -3.86 16.83
C GLN A 107 3.93 -4.90 16.71
N ALA A 108 2.82 -4.54 16.07
CA ALA A 108 1.72 -5.48 15.81
C ALA A 108 2.13 -6.59 14.82
N TYR A 109 2.90 -6.25 13.78
CA TYR A 109 3.45 -7.22 12.86
C TYR A 109 4.41 -8.19 13.55
N ASP A 110 5.38 -7.67 14.31
CA ASP A 110 6.38 -8.47 15.01
C ASP A 110 5.74 -9.39 16.06
N LEU A 111 4.65 -8.94 16.71
CA LEU A 111 3.86 -9.76 17.62
C LEU A 111 3.26 -10.98 16.89
N ILE A 112 2.56 -10.75 15.78
CA ILE A 112 1.95 -11.85 14.99
C ILE A 112 3.03 -12.79 14.44
N ASP A 113 4.12 -12.24 13.90
CA ASP A 113 5.25 -13.01 13.37
C ASP A 113 5.89 -13.91 14.44
N SER A 114 6.02 -13.42 15.68
CA SER A 114 6.47 -14.24 16.82
C SER A 114 5.53 -15.41 17.10
N HIS A 115 4.21 -15.21 17.04
CA HIS A 115 3.23 -16.29 17.23
C HIS A 115 3.23 -17.31 16.09
N VAL A 116 3.49 -16.87 14.85
CA VAL A 116 3.63 -17.76 13.70
C VAL A 116 4.90 -18.61 13.84
N LYS A 117 6.05 -17.99 14.13
CA LYS A 117 7.32 -18.72 14.34
C LYS A 117 7.22 -19.76 15.45
N ARG A 118 6.60 -19.40 16.59
CA ARG A 118 6.35 -20.33 17.69
C ARG A 118 5.51 -21.53 17.23
N LEU A 119 4.45 -21.29 16.47
CA LEU A 119 3.59 -22.35 15.94
C LEU A 119 4.36 -23.26 14.97
N ASP A 120 5.16 -22.68 14.07
CA ASP A 120 5.98 -23.42 13.12
C ASP A 120 7.02 -24.30 13.84
N GLU A 121 7.66 -23.79 14.89
CA GLU A 121 8.56 -24.57 15.74
C GLU A 121 7.85 -25.74 16.44
N ASP A 122 6.68 -25.47 17.03
CA ASP A 122 5.89 -26.50 17.72
C ASP A 122 5.36 -27.56 16.73
N LEU A 123 4.98 -27.16 15.51
CA LEU A 123 4.61 -28.09 14.42
C LEU A 123 5.80 -28.93 13.95
N ASN A 124 6.99 -28.34 13.85
CA ASN A 124 8.20 -29.08 13.49
C ASN A 124 8.59 -30.09 14.58
N ASN A 125 8.54 -29.69 15.85
CA ASN A 125 8.76 -30.59 16.99
C ASN A 125 7.75 -31.74 17.01
N PHE A 126 6.47 -31.42 16.75
CA PHE A 126 5.41 -32.42 16.62
C PHE A 126 5.67 -33.41 15.48
N ALA A 127 6.12 -32.93 14.32
CA ALA A 127 6.48 -33.80 13.20
C ALA A 127 7.66 -34.72 13.53
N GLU A 128 8.70 -34.22 14.20
CA GLU A 128 9.84 -35.01 14.66
C GLU A 128 9.44 -36.09 15.68
N ASP A 129 8.56 -35.77 16.61
CA ASP A 129 8.01 -36.75 17.57
C ASP A 129 7.25 -37.88 16.86
N LEU A 130 6.46 -37.56 15.83
CA LEU A 130 5.73 -38.56 15.04
C LEU A 130 6.66 -39.44 14.21
N LYS A 131 7.78 -38.90 13.70
CA LYS A 131 8.83 -39.69 13.04
C LYS A 131 9.49 -40.66 14.03
N GLN A 132 9.81 -40.20 15.24
CA GLN A 132 10.40 -41.04 16.29
C GLN A 132 9.45 -42.16 16.76
N GLU A 133 8.14 -41.91 16.82
CA GLU A 133 7.14 -42.95 17.15
C GLU A 133 6.87 -43.95 16.00
N GLY A 134 7.52 -43.80 14.84
CA GLY A 134 7.41 -44.74 13.71
C GLY A 134 6.04 -44.73 13.00
N LYS A 135 5.26 -43.66 13.16
CA LYS A 135 3.91 -43.52 12.56
C LYS A 135 3.90 -42.82 11.20
N ILE A 136 5.04 -42.24 10.78
CA ILE A 136 5.21 -41.56 9.50
C ILE A 136 6.49 -42.08 8.84
N PRO A 137 6.49 -42.42 7.54
CA PRO A 137 7.70 -42.80 6.82
C PRO A 137 8.72 -41.64 6.78
N PRO A 138 10.04 -41.92 6.73
CA PRO A 138 11.09 -40.88 6.82
C PRO A 138 11.10 -39.84 5.70
N ASP A 139 10.34 -40.06 4.63
CA ASP A 139 10.43 -39.34 3.34
C ASP A 139 9.22 -38.44 3.04
N GLU A 140 8.28 -38.27 3.98
CA GLU A 140 7.16 -37.34 3.79
C GLU A 140 7.47 -36.01 4.50
N PRO A 141 7.64 -34.90 3.75
CA PRO A 141 7.93 -33.61 4.35
C PRO A 141 6.79 -33.21 5.29
N ALA A 142 7.10 -32.45 6.34
CA ALA A 142 6.15 -31.88 7.30
C ALA A 142 5.29 -30.78 6.63
N ILE A 143 4.66 -31.11 5.51
CA ILE A 143 3.69 -30.27 4.83
C ILE A 143 2.38 -30.54 5.56
N LEU A 144 1.87 -29.51 6.24
CA LEU A 144 0.47 -29.45 6.63
C LEU A 144 -0.35 -29.96 5.45
N PRO A 145 -1.28 -30.93 5.63
CA PRO A 145 -2.14 -31.33 4.53
C PRO A 145 -2.69 -30.06 3.88
N PRO A 146 -2.61 -29.91 2.55
CA PRO A 146 -3.04 -28.69 1.89
C PRO A 146 -4.42 -28.37 2.44
N LEU A 147 -4.54 -27.18 3.06
CA LEU A 147 -5.78 -26.76 3.71
C LEU A 147 -6.92 -27.17 2.78
N PRO A 148 -7.96 -27.87 3.28
CA PRO A 148 -9.08 -28.20 2.43
C PRO A 148 -9.49 -26.91 1.76
N ILE A 149 -9.38 -26.87 0.43
CA ILE A 149 -9.84 -25.73 -0.35
C ILE A 149 -11.32 -25.64 -0.01
N VAL A 150 -11.66 -24.76 0.93
CA VAL A 150 -13.04 -24.43 1.21
C VAL A 150 -13.53 -23.90 -0.13
N PRO A 151 -14.47 -24.58 -0.81
CA PRO A 151 -15.06 -24.02 -2.00
C PRO A 151 -15.61 -22.68 -1.57
N LYS A 152 -15.08 -21.57 -2.11
CA LYS A 152 -15.59 -20.22 -1.84
C LYS A 152 -17.09 -20.29 -2.02
N ALA A 153 -17.82 -20.26 -0.92
CA ALA A 153 -19.27 -20.17 -0.96
C ALA A 153 -19.60 -18.91 -1.75
N GLU A 154 -20.27 -19.10 -2.88
CA GLU A 154 -20.77 -18.00 -3.68
C GLU A 154 -21.61 -17.07 -2.79
N LYS A 155 -21.13 -15.83 -2.68
CA LYS A 155 -21.93 -14.61 -2.41
C LYS A 155 -23.06 -14.77 -1.38
N ARG A 156 -22.72 -14.98 -0.10
CA ARG A 156 -23.58 -14.48 0.99
C ARG A 156 -23.05 -13.14 1.48
N LYS A 157 -23.84 -12.10 1.23
CA LYS A 157 -23.63 -10.72 1.66
C LYS A 157 -23.47 -10.67 3.20
N PRO A 158 -22.44 -10.00 3.76
CA PRO A 158 -22.37 -9.76 5.19
C PRO A 158 -23.44 -8.73 5.60
N ILE A 159 -24.18 -9.06 6.67
CA ILE A 159 -25.30 -8.26 7.24
C ILE A 159 -24.82 -7.13 8.17
N TYR A 160 -23.51 -6.87 8.28
CA TYR A 160 -23.02 -5.70 9.00
C TYR A 160 -22.69 -4.58 8.02
N ILE A 161 -23.65 -3.67 7.88
CA ILE A 161 -23.55 -2.42 7.14
C ILE A 161 -22.58 -1.51 7.90
N THR A 162 -21.35 -1.39 7.41
CA THR A 162 -20.57 -0.17 7.61
C THR A 162 -21.29 0.96 6.85
N PRO A 163 -21.62 2.10 7.48
CA PRO A 163 -22.20 3.22 6.75
C PRO A 163 -21.20 3.70 5.69
N GLN A 164 -21.55 3.48 4.43
CA GLN A 164 -20.88 4.09 3.28
C GLN A 164 -20.85 5.61 3.45
N PRO A 165 -19.69 6.30 3.36
CA PRO A 165 -19.70 7.74 3.19
C PRO A 165 -20.30 8.02 1.81
N LYS A 166 -21.52 8.55 1.79
CA LYS A 166 -22.16 9.01 0.57
C LYS A 166 -21.42 10.26 0.07
N ARG A 167 -20.98 10.15 -1.19
CA ARG A 167 -20.44 11.19 -2.07
C ARG A 167 -19.05 11.70 -1.70
N ILE A 168 -18.08 11.21 -2.47
CA ILE A 168 -16.90 11.96 -2.85
C ILE A 168 -17.37 13.34 -3.33
N ASP A 169 -17.13 14.34 -2.48
CA ASP A 169 -17.18 15.73 -2.87
C ASP A 169 -16.00 15.99 -3.80
N TYR A 170 -16.17 16.90 -4.77
CA TYR A 170 -15.16 17.27 -5.77
C TYR A 170 -13.81 17.71 -5.18
N ARG A 171 -13.73 17.91 -3.86
CA ARG A 171 -12.53 18.33 -3.13
C ARG A 171 -11.44 17.28 -2.97
N ASP A 172 -11.74 15.97 -2.98
CA ASP A 172 -10.74 14.92 -2.66
C ASP A 172 -9.73 14.70 -3.81
N ARG A 173 -10.20 14.82 -5.05
CA ARG A 173 -9.39 14.66 -6.27
C ARG A 173 -8.27 15.70 -6.43
N ASP A 174 -8.44 16.86 -5.79
CA ASP A 174 -7.42 17.92 -5.78
C ASP A 174 -6.25 17.58 -4.83
N TRP A 175 -6.47 16.77 -3.78
CA TRP A 175 -5.41 16.36 -2.85
C TRP A 175 -4.45 15.34 -3.46
N ASP A 176 -4.97 14.38 -4.24
CA ASP A 176 -4.12 13.45 -5.00
C ASP A 176 -3.29 14.19 -6.06
N ARG A 177 -3.90 15.14 -6.79
CA ARG A 177 -3.21 15.95 -7.80
C ARG A 177 -2.19 16.94 -7.25
N GLU A 178 -2.39 17.48 -6.05
CA GLU A 178 -1.41 18.35 -5.38
C GLU A 178 -0.23 17.54 -4.85
N ARG A 179 -0.46 16.35 -4.31
CA ARG A 179 0.60 15.45 -3.82
C ARG A 179 1.55 15.02 -4.95
N ASP A 180 1.00 14.70 -6.12
CA ASP A 180 1.81 14.38 -7.31
C ASP A 180 2.64 15.59 -7.76
N ARG A 181 2.11 16.81 -7.67
CA ARG A 181 2.86 18.04 -8.01
C ARG A 181 3.92 18.42 -6.98
N ASP A 182 3.66 18.20 -5.69
CA ASP A 182 4.64 18.46 -4.63
C ASP A 182 5.85 17.51 -4.76
N PHE A 183 5.64 16.27 -5.22
CA PHE A 183 6.72 15.33 -5.52
C PHE A 183 7.55 15.73 -6.76
N GLU A 184 6.95 16.40 -7.74
CA GLU A 184 7.66 16.98 -8.90
C GLU A 184 8.42 18.26 -8.56
N LEU A 185 7.94 19.07 -7.60
CA LEU A 185 8.51 20.38 -7.25
C LEU A 185 9.67 20.31 -6.23
N MET A 186 9.74 19.26 -5.40
CA MET A 186 10.89 19.03 -4.51
C MET A 186 11.33 17.55 -4.53
N PRO A 187 12.24 17.15 -5.44
CA PRO A 187 12.89 15.86 -5.33
C PRO A 187 13.79 15.85 -4.07
N PRO A 188 13.80 14.77 -3.28
CA PRO A 188 14.65 14.68 -2.10
C PRO A 188 16.14 14.77 -2.49
N PRO A 189 16.99 15.48 -1.71
CA PRO A 189 18.41 15.56 -2.01
C PRO A 189 19.05 14.17 -1.89
N GLY A 190 19.46 13.59 -3.02
CA GLY A 190 20.14 12.28 -3.05
C GLY A 190 19.63 11.29 -4.10
N SER A 191 18.58 11.61 -4.86
CA SER A 191 18.10 10.73 -5.93
C SER A 191 18.96 10.83 -7.21
N HIS A 192 20.25 10.53 -7.10
CA HIS A 192 20.99 10.03 -8.25
C HIS A 192 20.51 8.61 -8.51
N LYS A 193 19.67 8.45 -9.55
CA LYS A 193 19.33 7.14 -10.13
C LYS A 193 20.63 6.48 -10.58
N LYS A 194 21.21 5.67 -9.69
CA LYS A 194 22.30 4.76 -10.02
C LYS A 194 21.63 3.47 -10.46
N GLU A 195 21.74 3.19 -11.74
CA GLU A 195 21.34 1.93 -12.35
C GLU A 195 22.01 0.79 -11.57
N TYR A 196 21.25 0.13 -10.72
CA TYR A 196 21.58 -1.19 -10.21
C TYR A 196 20.56 -2.13 -10.84
N ALA A 197 20.93 -2.69 -11.98
CA ALA A 197 20.33 -3.91 -12.47
C ALA A 197 20.66 -5.01 -11.47
N THR A 198 19.74 -5.31 -10.56
CA THR A 198 19.77 -6.53 -9.76
C THR A 198 19.54 -7.71 -10.72
N PRO A 199 20.44 -8.71 -10.79
CA PRO A 199 20.16 -9.93 -11.53
C PRO A 199 18.93 -10.59 -10.90
N MET A 200 17.94 -10.91 -11.73
CA MET A 200 16.72 -11.60 -11.29
C MET A 200 17.10 -12.97 -10.72
N ASP A 201 16.80 -13.17 -9.44
CA ASP A 201 16.84 -14.49 -8.81
C ASP A 201 15.58 -15.24 -9.25
N VAL A 202 15.78 -16.26 -10.06
CA VAL A 202 14.74 -17.11 -10.65
C VAL A 202 14.54 -18.28 -9.70
N ASP A 203 13.81 -18.11 -8.60
CA ASP A 203 13.14 -19.22 -7.91
C ASP A 203 12.12 -18.73 -6.86
N GLN A 204 11.04 -18.09 -7.30
CA GLN A 204 9.81 -18.04 -6.51
C GLN A 204 8.77 -18.95 -7.18
N PRO A 205 8.22 -19.95 -6.48
CA PRO A 205 7.21 -20.83 -7.04
C PRO A 205 5.99 -19.98 -7.41
N ILE A 206 5.66 -19.97 -8.71
CA ILE A 206 4.52 -19.27 -9.28
C ILE A 206 3.26 -19.76 -8.56
N ASP A 207 2.55 -18.85 -7.89
CA ASP A 207 1.31 -19.14 -7.18
C ASP A 207 0.28 -19.74 -8.17
N PRO A 208 -0.20 -20.98 -7.98
CA PRO A 208 -1.14 -21.65 -8.88
C PRO A 208 -2.50 -20.94 -9.04
N ASN A 209 -2.77 -19.91 -8.24
CA ASN A 209 -4.06 -19.23 -8.19
C ASN A 209 -4.07 -17.86 -8.89
N GLU A 210 -2.95 -17.43 -9.49
CA GLU A 210 -2.88 -16.17 -10.22
C GLU A 210 -3.38 -16.34 -11.67
N PRO A 211 -4.40 -15.56 -12.10
CA PRO A 211 -4.91 -15.64 -13.47
C PRO A 211 -3.80 -15.34 -14.48
N THR A 212 -3.67 -16.20 -15.48
CA THR A 212 -2.66 -16.03 -16.53
C THR A 212 -3.15 -15.09 -17.62
N TYR A 213 -2.25 -14.23 -18.08
CA TYR A 213 -2.49 -13.21 -19.08
C TYR A 213 -1.48 -13.36 -20.23
N CYS A 214 -1.70 -12.57 -21.29
CA CYS A 214 -0.87 -12.55 -22.50
C CYS A 214 -0.83 -13.89 -23.27
N VAL A 215 -0.27 -13.85 -24.48
CA VAL A 215 -0.02 -15.06 -25.30
C VAL A 215 0.98 -16.03 -24.66
N CYS A 216 1.78 -15.56 -23.70
CA CYS A 216 2.74 -16.39 -22.96
C CYS A 216 2.07 -17.21 -21.84
N HIS A 217 0.79 -16.96 -21.53
CA HIS A 217 0.04 -17.61 -20.45
C HIS A 217 0.76 -17.54 -19.09
N GLN A 218 1.41 -16.41 -18.82
CA GLN A 218 2.10 -16.16 -17.56
C GLN A 218 1.32 -15.16 -16.71
N VAL A 219 1.68 -15.05 -15.44
CA VAL A 219 1.12 -14.07 -14.51
C VAL A 219 1.37 -12.62 -14.94
N SER A 220 0.71 -11.65 -14.30
CA SER A 220 1.00 -10.24 -14.58
C SER A 220 2.38 -9.85 -14.06
N PHE A 221 3.32 -9.51 -14.95
CA PHE A 221 4.66 -9.08 -14.57
C PHE A 221 5.14 -7.91 -15.43
N GLY A 222 5.77 -6.91 -14.80
CA GLY A 222 6.25 -5.71 -15.49
C GLY A 222 5.14 -4.86 -16.12
N ASP A 223 5.48 -4.10 -17.16
CA ASP A 223 4.52 -3.25 -17.88
C ASP A 223 3.62 -4.07 -18.80
N MET A 224 2.31 -3.85 -18.69
CA MET A 224 1.29 -4.53 -19.48
C MET A 224 0.38 -3.53 -20.22
N ILE A 225 -0.10 -3.95 -21.38
CA ILE A 225 -1.02 -3.18 -22.22
C ILE A 225 -2.30 -3.99 -22.48
N ALA A 226 -3.45 -3.31 -22.44
CA ALA A 226 -4.73 -3.93 -22.77
C ALA A 226 -5.06 -3.78 -24.25
N CYS A 227 -5.65 -4.80 -24.85
CA CYS A 227 -6.16 -4.73 -26.22
C CYS A 227 -7.51 -4.01 -26.26
N ASP A 228 -7.64 -2.96 -27.08
CA ASP A 228 -8.88 -2.17 -27.21
C ASP A 228 -9.99 -2.84 -28.05
N ASN A 229 -9.82 -4.11 -28.44
CA ASN A 229 -10.88 -4.88 -29.11
C ASN A 229 -11.73 -5.61 -28.06
N GLU A 230 -12.99 -5.18 -27.91
CA GLU A 230 -13.95 -5.70 -26.91
C GLU A 230 -14.21 -7.22 -27.04
N ASN A 231 -13.95 -7.81 -28.21
CA ASN A 231 -14.10 -9.26 -28.46
C ASN A 231 -12.75 -9.99 -28.65
N CYS A 232 -11.68 -9.53 -28.00
CA CYS A 232 -10.37 -10.18 -28.09
C CYS A 232 -10.39 -11.57 -27.41
N GLN A 233 -10.30 -12.66 -28.19
CA GLN A 233 -10.20 -14.02 -27.68
C GLN A 233 -8.78 -14.41 -27.19
N GLY A 234 -7.79 -13.54 -27.42
CA GLY A 234 -6.37 -13.81 -27.12
C GLY A 234 -5.89 -13.31 -25.76
N GLY A 235 -6.80 -12.92 -24.86
CA GLY A 235 -6.50 -12.27 -23.59
C GLY A 235 -6.68 -10.75 -23.65
N GLU A 236 -7.12 -10.15 -22.54
CA GLU A 236 -7.35 -8.70 -22.46
C GLU A 236 -6.04 -7.92 -22.23
N TRP A 237 -5.01 -8.56 -21.67
CA TRP A 237 -3.76 -7.92 -21.22
C TRP A 237 -2.51 -8.64 -21.76
N PHE A 238 -1.49 -7.87 -22.18
CA PHE A 238 -0.26 -8.37 -22.78
C PHE A 238 0.98 -7.69 -22.18
N HIS A 239 2.05 -8.44 -21.92
CA HIS A 239 3.32 -7.86 -21.47
C HIS A 239 4.04 -7.12 -22.59
N TYR A 240 4.64 -5.99 -22.27
CA TYR A 240 5.38 -5.15 -23.23
C TYR A 240 6.45 -5.96 -23.98
N SER A 241 7.22 -6.77 -23.27
CA SER A 241 8.25 -7.66 -23.84
C SER A 241 7.67 -8.70 -24.81
N CYS A 242 6.48 -9.25 -24.52
CA CYS A 242 5.83 -10.25 -25.36
C CYS A 242 5.26 -9.66 -26.66
N VAL A 243 4.92 -8.36 -26.68
CA VAL A 243 4.38 -7.68 -27.86
C VAL A 243 5.36 -6.68 -28.50
N GLY A 244 6.62 -6.65 -28.03
CA GLY A 244 7.67 -5.79 -28.58
C GLY A 244 7.48 -4.30 -28.30
N LEU A 245 6.75 -3.95 -27.24
CA LEU A 245 6.61 -2.56 -26.79
C LEU A 245 7.68 -2.22 -25.77
N THR A 246 8.10 -0.96 -25.76
CA THR A 246 8.95 -0.36 -24.74
C THR A 246 8.24 0.82 -24.07
N GLN A 247 8.69 1.25 -22.88
CA GLN A 247 8.09 2.39 -22.16
C GLN A 247 8.01 3.68 -23.00
N GLU A 248 8.95 3.87 -23.93
CA GLU A 248 8.99 5.00 -24.87
C GLU A 248 7.90 4.92 -25.95
N THR A 249 7.43 3.72 -26.29
CA THR A 249 6.38 3.48 -27.28
C THR A 249 4.96 3.57 -26.71
N ARG A 250 4.77 4.13 -25.51
CA ARG A 250 3.44 4.31 -24.91
C ARG A 250 2.62 5.33 -25.73
N PHE A 251 1.89 4.85 -26.73
CA PHE A 251 1.03 5.67 -27.59
C PHE A 251 -0.18 6.20 -26.80
N LYS A 252 -0.52 7.48 -27.01
CA LYS A 252 -1.77 8.10 -26.52
C LYS A 252 -2.93 7.79 -27.48
N GLY A 253 -3.18 6.51 -27.75
CA GLY A 253 -4.16 6.06 -28.74
C GLY A 253 -4.60 4.63 -28.50
N LYS A 254 -5.45 4.09 -29.39
CA LYS A 254 -5.92 2.72 -29.29
C LYS A 254 -4.83 1.72 -29.68
N TRP A 255 -4.65 0.67 -28.90
CA TRP A 255 -3.70 -0.40 -29.18
C TRP A 255 -4.42 -1.74 -29.35
N TYR A 256 -3.99 -2.50 -30.34
CA TYR A 256 -4.54 -3.80 -30.67
C TYR A 256 -3.44 -4.85 -30.64
N CYS A 257 -3.73 -6.03 -30.09
CA CYS A 257 -2.76 -7.12 -30.06
C CYS A 257 -2.48 -7.67 -31.48
N PRO A 258 -1.36 -8.40 -31.69
CA PRO A 258 -1.01 -8.95 -33.01
C PRO A 258 -2.13 -9.79 -33.64
N THR A 259 -2.94 -10.47 -32.83
CA THR A 259 -4.09 -11.25 -33.30
C THR A 259 -5.25 -10.36 -33.74
N CYS A 260 -5.49 -9.23 -33.05
CA CYS A 260 -6.59 -8.31 -33.37
C CYS A 260 -6.27 -7.38 -34.54
N ILE A 261 -5.01 -7.03 -34.77
CA ILE A 261 -4.58 -6.23 -35.94
C ILE A 261 -4.87 -6.98 -37.26
N LEU A 262 -4.85 -8.32 -37.25
CA LEU A 262 -5.13 -9.14 -38.41
C LEU A 262 -6.64 -9.32 -38.69
N LEU A 263 -7.52 -8.88 -37.78
CA LEU A 263 -8.96 -8.99 -37.98
C LEU A 263 -9.48 -7.87 -38.91
N PRO A 264 -10.41 -8.18 -39.82
CA PRO A 264 -10.95 -7.22 -40.80
C PRO A 264 -11.69 -6.03 -40.15
N GLN A 265 -12.01 -6.11 -38.85
CA GLN A 265 -12.63 -5.05 -38.06
C GLN A 265 -11.65 -3.96 -37.56
N CYS A 266 -10.33 -4.17 -37.67
CA CYS A 266 -9.30 -3.22 -37.23
C CYS A 266 -8.51 -2.56 -38.39
N GLN A 267 -8.83 -2.88 -39.66
CA GLN A 267 -8.17 -2.32 -40.86
C GLN A 267 -8.87 -1.08 -41.46
N ARG A 268 -9.46 -0.20 -40.63
CA ARG A 268 -9.96 1.10 -41.09
C ARG A 268 -9.38 2.25 -40.27
#